data_AF-A0A8S2VDR3-F1
#
_entry.id   AF-A0A8S2VDR3-F1
#
_cell.length_a   1.000
_cell.length_b   1.000
_cell.length_c   1.000
_cell.angle_alpha   90.00
_cell.angle_beta   90.00
_cell.angle_gamma   90.00
#
_symmetry.space_group_name_H-M   'P 1'
#
loop_
_entity.id
_entity.type
_entity.pdbx_description
1 polymer ?
#
loop_
_entity_poly.entity_id
_entity_poly.type
_entity_poly.pdbx_seq_one_letter_code
_entity_poly.pdbx_strand_id
1 'polypeptide(L)' 'GKGAAVEDGRLRNGDRLLTVNGIDVTQMSLQDTVGLLRETKIGDTVHLCISRQQDGSLPEDLVS' A
#
# COMPACT_ATOMS: atom_id res chain seq x y z
N GLY A 1 -9.42 -13.19 2.44
CA GLY A 1 -10.03 -12.15 1.59
C GLY A 1 -9.47 -12.30 0.19
N LYS A 2 -10.33 -12.42 -0.82
CA LYS A 2 -9.95 -12.28 -2.23
C LYS A 2 -10.18 -10.83 -2.61
N GLY A 3 -9.12 -10.08 -2.86
CA GLY A 3 -9.20 -8.71 -3.33
C GLY A 3 -8.02 -8.46 -4.26
N ALA A 4 -8.20 -7.54 -5.22
CA ALA A 4 -7.23 -7.30 -6.29
C ALA A 4 -5.79 -7.06 -5.77
N ALA A 5 -5.62 -6.40 -4.62
CA ALA A 5 -4.30 -6.18 -4.01
C ALA A 5 -3.63 -7.49 -3.53
N VAL A 6 -4.42 -8.44 -3.04
CA VAL A 6 -3.93 -9.77 -2.60
C VAL A 6 -3.62 -10.64 -3.81
N GLU A 7 -4.44 -10.57 -4.86
CA GLU A 7 -4.22 -11.30 -6.11
C GLU A 7 -3.03 -10.75 -6.90
N ASP A 8 -2.79 -9.43 -6.85
CA ASP A 8 -1.63 -8.77 -7.44
C ASP A 8 -0.33 -9.11 -6.69
N GLY A 9 -0.39 -9.34 -5.38
CA GLY A 9 0.70 -9.91 -4.57
C GLY A 9 1.94 -9.03 -4.38
N ARG A 10 2.00 -7.84 -5.00
CA ARG A 10 3.14 -6.91 -4.87
C ARG A 10 3.11 -6.12 -3.56
N LEU A 11 1.91 -5.88 -3.02
CA LEU A 11 1.67 -5.26 -1.73
C LEU A 11 1.98 -6.24 -0.59
N ARG A 12 2.76 -5.79 0.40
CA ARG A 12 3.15 -6.57 1.57
C ARG A 12 2.61 -5.93 2.84
N ASN A 13 2.50 -6.74 3.89
CA ASN A 13 2.30 -6.19 5.23
C ASN A 13 3.47 -5.25 5.57
N GLY A 14 3.15 -4.10 6.17
CA GLY A 14 4.14 -3.05 6.47
C GLY A 14 4.36 -2.02 5.36
N ASP A 15 3.85 -2.24 4.14
CA ASP A 15 3.86 -1.21 3.11
C ASP A 15 2.94 -0.04 3.52
N ARG A 16 3.43 1.20 3.40
CA ARG A 16 2.66 2.42 3.65
C ARG A 16 2.26 3.07 2.34
N LEU A 17 0.98 3.41 2.19
CA LEU A 17 0.48 4.14 1.03
C LEU A 17 0.93 5.61 1.10
N LEU A 18 1.61 6.08 0.06
CA LEU A 18 2.02 7.48 -0.09
C LEU A 18 1.02 8.24 -0.95
N THR A 19 0.71 7.70 -2.13
CA THR A 19 -0.23 8.32 -3.06
C THR A 19 -1.18 7.32 -3.71
N VAL A 20 -2.38 7.78 -4.05
CA VAL A 20 -3.40 7.05 -4.82
C VAL A 20 -3.78 7.90 -6.03
N ASN A 21 -3.58 7.39 -7.24
CA ASN A 21 -3.82 8.11 -8.50
C ASN A 21 -3.18 9.52 -8.54
N GLY A 22 -2.01 9.66 -7.88
CA GLY A 22 -1.29 10.94 -7.79
C GLY A 22 -1.71 11.86 -6.63
N ILE A 23 -2.74 11.50 -5.86
CA ILE A 23 -3.19 12.24 -4.67
C ILE A 23 -2.39 11.76 -3.46
N ASP A 24 -1.78 12.68 -2.71
CA ASP A 24 -1.12 12.35 -1.44
C ASP A 24 -2.14 11.92 -0.38
N VAL A 25 -1.92 10.73 0.18
CA VAL A 25 -2.79 10.14 1.20
C VAL A 25 -2.10 10.00 2.55
N THR A 26 -0.88 10.53 2.70
CA THR A 26 -0.08 10.33 3.92
C THR A 26 -0.68 11.00 5.16
N GLN A 27 -1.48 12.06 4.95
CA GLN A 27 -2.19 12.79 6.00
C GLN A 27 -3.71 12.52 5.99
N MET A 28 -4.19 11.61 5.14
CA MET A 28 -5.61 11.28 5.02
C MET A 28 -6.02 10.21 6.03
N SER A 29 -7.31 10.24 6.41
CA SER A 29 -7.88 9.13 7.18
C SER A 29 -8.04 7.90 6.30
N LEU A 30 -8.05 6.71 6.92
CA LEU A 30 -8.31 5.45 6.20
C LEU A 30 -9.63 5.51 5.41
N GLN A 31 -10.66 6.15 5.97
CA GLN A 31 -11.97 6.24 5.31
C GLN A 31 -11.90 7.08 4.04
N ASP A 32 -11.17 8.20 4.08
CA ASP A 32 -11.00 9.08 2.91
C ASP A 32 -10.18 8.41 1.82
N THR A 33 -9.08 7.74 2.20
CA THR A 33 -8.27 6.96 1.26
C THR A 33 -9.08 5.83 0.61
N VAL A 34 -9.92 5.14 1.38
CA VAL A 34 -10.84 4.12 0.84
C VAL A 34 -11.89 4.76 -0.08
N GLY A 35 -12.36 5.97 0.24
CA GLY A 35 -13.22 6.77 -0.64
C GLY A 35 -12.59 6.99 -2.01
N LEU A 36 -11.35 7.48 -2.05
CA LEU A 36 -10.59 7.68 -3.29
C LEU A 36 -10.44 6.40 -4.12
N LEU A 37 -10.16 5.27 -3.47
CA LEU A 37 -10.08 3.98 -4.16
C LEU A 37 -11.43 3.55 -4.75
N ARG A 38 -12.54 3.87 -4.07
CA ARG A 38 -13.91 3.54 -4.52
C ARG A 38 -14.42 4.45 -5.64
N GLU A 39 -13.87 5.64 -5.79
CA GLU A 39 -14.19 6.54 -6.92
C GLU A 39 -13.64 6.02 -8.25
N THR A 40 -12.67 5.08 -8.21
CA THR A 40 -12.15 4.45 -9.41
C THR A 40 -13.20 3.52 -10.01
N LYS A 41 -13.50 3.70 -11.30
CA LYS A 41 -14.52 2.90 -11.98
C LYS A 41 -14.05 1.45 -12.13
N ILE A 42 -15.01 0.54 -12.19
CA ILE A 42 -14.73 -0.87 -12.48
C ILE A 42 -14.08 -0.96 -13.87
N GLY A 43 -12.88 -1.55 -13.94
CA GLY A 43 -12.10 -1.68 -15.17
C GLY A 43 -11.00 -0.63 -15.34
N ASP A 44 -10.97 0.42 -14.51
CA ASP A 44 -9.87 1.38 -14.50
C ASP A 44 -8.67 0.86 -13.69
N THR A 45 -7.48 1.39 -14.00
CA THR A 45 -6.25 1.07 -13.28
C THR A 45 -6.01 2.08 -12.17
N VAL A 46 -5.77 1.59 -10.95
CA VAL A 46 -5.34 2.43 -9.83
C VAL A 46 -3.81 2.45 -9.78
N HIS A 47 -3.23 3.65 -9.71
CA HIS A 47 -1.80 3.84 -9.50
C HIS A 47 -1.52 4.11 -8.02
N LEU A 48 -0.77 3.22 -7.38
CA LEU A 48 -0.39 3.34 -5.97
C LEU A 48 1.11 3.60 -5.87
N CYS A 49 1.50 4.61 -5.08
CA CYS A 49 2.87 4.77 -4.63
C CYS A 49 2.97 4.31 -3.18
N ILE A 50 3.91 3.40 -2.89
CA ILE A 50 4.11 2.82 -1.57
C ILE A 50 5.52 3.07 -1.05
N SER A 51 5.63 3.31 0.25
CA SER A 51 6.88 3.24 1.00
C SER A 51 6.96 1.91 1.71
N ARG A 52 7.94 1.09 1.32
CA ARG A 52 8.25 -0.15 2.02
C ARG A 52 9.24 0.16 3.13
N GLN A 53 8.78 0.15 4.38
CA GLN A 53 9.72 0.01 5.50
C GLN A 53 10.30 -1.39 5.37
N GLN A 54 11.58 -1.48 4.95
CA GLN A 54 12.29 -2.75 5.03
C GLN A 54 12.30 -3.10 6.51
N ASP A 55 11.63 -4.19 6.89
CA ASP A 55 11.86 -4.81 8.17
C ASP A 55 13.36 -5.06 8.23
N GLY A 56 14.04 -4.23 9.02
CA GLY A 56 15.42 -4.42 9.41
C GLY A 56 15.48 -5.67 10.28
N SER A 57 15.26 -6.83 9.67
CA SER A 57 15.85 -8.05 10.16
C SER A 57 17.35 -7.84 10.02
N LEU A 58 17.94 -7.34 11.10
CA LEU A 58 19.36 -7.54 11.33
C LEU A 58 19.61 -9.03 11.04
N PRO A 59 20.60 -9.38 10.20
CA PRO A 59 20.93 -10.79 10.02
C PRO A 59 21.19 -11.36 11.42
N GLU A 60 20.58 -12.49 11.75
CA GLU A 60 20.73 -13.14 13.06
C GLU A 60 22.21 -13.40 13.43
N ASP A 61 23.11 -13.36 12.44
CA ASP A 61 24.56 -13.43 12.62
C ASP A 61 25.16 -12.25 13.41
N LEU A 62 24.48 -11.11 13.54
CA LEU A 62 24.97 -9.92 14.27
C LEU A 62 24.54 -9.88 15.76
N VAL A 63 23.77 -10.85 16.23
CA VAL A 63 23.36 -10.95 17.65
C VAL A 63 24.21 -11.94 18.47
N SER A 64 25.34 -12.41 17.93
CA SER A 64 26.30 -13.29 18.63
C SER A 64 27.41 -12.54 19.37
#